data_AF-A0A1X1J4K6-F1
#
_entry.id   AF-A0A1X1J4K6-F1
#
_cell.length_a   1.000
_cell.length_b   1.000
_cell.length_c   1.000
_cell.angle_alpha   90.00
_cell.angle_beta   90.00
_cell.angle_gamma   90.00
#
_symmetry.space_group_name_H-M   'P 1'
#
loop_
_entity.id
_entity.type
_entity.pdbx_description
1 polymer ?
#
loop_
_entity_poly.entity_id
_entity_poly.type
_entity_poly.pdbx_seq_one_letter_code
_entity_poly.pdbx_strand_id
1 'polypeptide(L)'
;MISQEMLWAQYFTESYLGFKPNSLIDQIAKAIIYRPDLFRTLVLNLSQSDMSYEYNPTIGASIDFRFNKGEVIITRLGETQLFSTSEFVRLLGLIDKIYTEILPLGSVIQINREKLPKDALEDFIEEMPIYVLITGQRVSIENKFYLDYTGYFWPKGLIPNQETLVISDDMIASVLFRGLEKNDIQEQHVLNLRRQLLAKDLDSYTFHNYQMEASQ
;
A
#
# COMPACT_ATOMS: atom_id res chain seq x y z
N MET A 1 -14.41 -4.52 -20.75
CA MET A 1 -13.15 -4.75 -20.02
C MET A 1 -13.31 -4.12 -18.65
N ILE A 2 -13.02 -4.83 -17.56
CA ILE A 2 -13.17 -4.26 -16.20
C ILE A 2 -12.01 -3.27 -15.97
N SER A 3 -12.29 -2.07 -15.45
CA SER A 3 -11.27 -1.07 -15.09
C SER A 3 -11.11 -0.93 -13.57
N GLN A 4 -10.10 -0.19 -13.10
CA GLN A 4 -9.94 0.12 -11.67
C GLN A 4 -11.15 0.88 -11.12
N GLU A 5 -11.73 1.80 -11.90
CA GLU A 5 -12.93 2.54 -11.53
C GLU A 5 -14.15 1.62 -11.38
N MET A 6 -14.28 0.60 -12.23
CA MET A 6 -15.33 -0.40 -12.10
C MET A 6 -15.15 -1.24 -10.82
N LEU A 7 -13.91 -1.60 -10.46
CA LEU A 7 -13.63 -2.27 -9.19
C LEU A 7 -13.94 -1.36 -8.01
N TRP A 8 -13.57 -0.08 -8.07
CA TRP A 8 -13.89 0.88 -7.02
C TRP A 8 -15.40 1.00 -6.81
N ALA A 9 -16.17 1.18 -7.89
CA ALA A 9 -17.63 1.26 -7.80
C ALA A 9 -18.26 -0.03 -7.24
N GLN A 10 -17.66 -1.19 -7.48
CA GLN A 10 -18.14 -2.48 -6.97
C GLN A 10 -17.86 -2.66 -5.47
N TYR A 11 -16.72 -2.19 -4.97
CA TYR A 11 -16.23 -2.48 -3.62
C TYR A 11 -16.27 -1.28 -2.66
N PHE A 12 -16.45 -0.06 -3.14
CA PHE A 12 -16.67 1.13 -2.30
C PHE A 12 -18.12 1.17 -1.82
N THR A 13 -18.50 0.18 -1.01
CA THR A 13 -19.86 -0.07 -0.54
C THR A 13 -19.86 -0.35 0.96
N GLU A 14 -20.99 -0.08 1.62
CA GLU A 14 -21.15 -0.35 3.06
C GLU A 14 -20.90 -1.81 3.42
N SER A 15 -21.36 -2.74 2.58
CA SER A 15 -21.17 -4.18 2.79
C SER A 15 -19.70 -4.61 2.79
N TYR A 16 -18.85 -3.90 2.05
CA TYR A 16 -17.42 -4.25 1.96
C TYR A 16 -16.57 -3.48 2.97
N LEU A 17 -16.88 -2.20 3.17
CA LEU A 17 -16.13 -1.32 4.06
C LEU A 17 -16.54 -1.48 5.54
N GLY A 18 -17.74 -1.99 5.82
CA GLY A 18 -18.27 -2.10 7.18
C GLY A 18 -18.83 -0.78 7.72
N PHE A 19 -18.73 0.31 6.96
CA PHE A 19 -19.30 1.62 7.27
C PHE A 19 -19.91 2.25 6.01
N LYS A 20 -20.91 3.10 6.19
CA LYS A 20 -21.64 3.72 5.08
C LYS A 20 -20.81 4.83 4.42
N PRO A 21 -20.40 4.68 3.14
CA PRO A 21 -19.72 5.75 2.42
C PRO A 21 -20.65 6.95 2.23
N ASN A 22 -20.09 8.15 2.27
CA ASN A 22 -20.80 9.39 1.99
C ASN A 22 -19.97 10.29 1.04
N SER A 23 -20.53 11.44 0.67
CA SER A 23 -19.89 12.37 -0.27
C SER A 23 -18.52 12.85 0.24
N LEU A 24 -18.37 13.12 1.53
CA LEU A 24 -17.10 13.54 2.11
C LEU A 24 -16.05 12.41 2.06
N ILE A 25 -16.45 11.18 2.38
CA ILE A 25 -15.56 10.00 2.31
C ILE A 25 -15.10 9.75 0.87
N ASP A 26 -16.00 9.81 -0.11
CA ASP A 26 -15.63 9.67 -1.54
C ASP A 26 -14.63 10.73 -1.98
N GLN A 27 -14.83 11.98 -1.55
CA GLN A 27 -13.90 13.07 -1.84
C GLN A 27 -12.53 12.87 -1.18
N ILE A 28 -12.50 12.43 0.08
CA ILE A 28 -11.25 12.09 0.80
C ILE A 28 -10.54 10.94 0.08
N ALA A 29 -11.26 9.87 -0.24
CA ALA A 29 -10.70 8.71 -0.93
C ALA A 29 -10.08 9.10 -2.29
N LYS A 30 -10.77 9.90 -3.09
CA LYS A 30 -10.24 10.42 -4.37
C LYS A 30 -8.99 11.26 -4.17
N ALA A 31 -8.96 12.14 -3.16
CA ALA A 31 -7.78 12.93 -2.86
C ALA A 31 -6.56 12.03 -2.56
N ILE A 32 -6.76 10.94 -1.82
CA ILE A 32 -5.73 9.95 -1.51
C ILE A 32 -5.32 9.16 -2.76
N ILE A 33 -6.28 8.64 -3.54
CA ILE A 33 -6.05 7.82 -4.74
C ILE A 33 -5.15 8.56 -5.75
N TYR A 34 -5.42 9.85 -6.00
CA TYR A 34 -4.68 10.63 -7.00
C TYR A 34 -3.36 11.21 -6.48
N ARG A 35 -2.96 10.89 -5.24
CA ARG A 35 -1.77 11.44 -4.58
C ARG A 35 -1.03 10.33 -3.81
N PRO A 36 -0.15 9.57 -4.49
CA PRO A 36 0.62 8.50 -3.86
C PRO A 36 1.40 8.95 -2.62
N ASP A 37 1.96 10.16 -2.62
CA ASP A 37 2.69 10.71 -1.45
C ASP A 37 1.77 10.95 -0.25
N LEU A 38 0.53 11.39 -0.50
CA LEU A 38 -0.49 11.52 0.55
C LEU A 38 -0.84 10.15 1.11
N PHE A 39 -1.12 9.16 0.25
CA PHE A 39 -1.38 7.79 0.68
C PHE A 39 -0.25 7.24 1.58
N ARG A 40 1.00 7.36 1.14
CA ARG A 40 2.18 6.91 1.90
C ARG A 40 2.29 7.62 3.25
N THR A 41 2.11 8.94 3.26
CA THR A 41 2.15 9.72 4.50
C THR A 41 1.08 9.26 5.48
N LEU A 42 -0.15 9.03 5.02
CA LEU A 42 -1.24 8.54 5.86
C LEU A 42 -0.96 7.14 6.42
N VAL A 43 -0.40 6.23 5.61
CA VAL A 43 -0.05 4.87 6.04
C VAL A 43 1.06 4.87 7.11
N LEU A 44 2.09 5.71 6.96
CA LEU A 44 3.16 5.85 7.97
C LEU A 44 2.64 6.37 9.30
N ASN A 45 1.61 7.20 9.24
CA ASN A 45 1.02 7.89 10.36
C ASN A 45 -0.03 7.08 11.12
N LEU A 46 -0.48 5.93 10.58
CA LEU A 46 -1.44 5.04 11.25
C LEU A 46 -0.96 4.55 12.62
N SER A 47 0.36 4.40 12.80
CA SER A 47 0.97 3.95 14.07
C SER A 47 1.21 5.07 15.09
N GLN A 48 1.00 6.34 14.70
CA GLN A 48 1.31 7.49 15.54
C GLN A 48 0.05 8.00 16.24
N SER A 49 0.10 8.08 17.57
CA SER A 49 -0.94 8.73 18.38
C SER A 49 -0.66 10.23 18.54
N ASP A 50 -1.72 11.02 18.65
CA ASP A 50 -1.69 12.46 18.93
C ASP A 50 -0.92 13.28 17.88
N MET A 51 -1.10 12.91 16.62
CA MET A 51 -0.42 13.54 15.50
C MET A 51 -1.44 14.16 14.53
N SER A 52 -1.13 15.36 14.06
CA SER A 52 -1.92 16.06 13.04
C SER A 52 -1.12 16.26 11.77
N TYR A 53 -1.75 16.01 10.63
CA TYR A 53 -1.18 16.23 9.31
C TYR A 53 -2.15 17.04 8.45
N GLU A 54 -1.69 18.18 7.95
CA GLU A 54 -2.45 19.03 7.03
C GLU A 54 -1.95 18.83 5.60
N TYR A 55 -2.82 18.31 4.75
CA TYR A 55 -2.55 18.20 3.32
C TYR A 55 -3.05 19.45 2.59
N ASN A 56 -2.10 20.18 1.98
CA ASN A 56 -2.37 21.40 1.22
C ASN A 56 -2.24 21.13 -0.29
N PRO A 57 -3.34 20.86 -1.02
CA PRO A 57 -3.27 20.66 -2.46
C PRO A 57 -2.93 21.97 -3.20
N THR A 58 -2.25 21.87 -4.34
CA THR A 58 -1.94 23.04 -5.19
C THR A 58 -3.19 23.80 -5.65
N ILE A 59 -4.29 23.08 -5.87
CA ILE A 59 -5.61 23.63 -6.22
C ILE A 59 -6.65 22.89 -5.39
N GLY A 60 -7.51 23.64 -4.70
CA GLY A 60 -8.59 23.12 -3.87
C GLY A 60 -8.41 23.44 -2.38
N ALA A 61 -9.25 22.85 -1.55
CA ALA A 61 -9.22 23.04 -0.11
C ALA A 61 -8.32 22.01 0.59
N SER A 62 -7.65 22.46 1.65
CA SER A 62 -6.84 21.63 2.53
C SER A 62 -7.67 20.53 3.19
N ILE A 63 -6.98 19.44 3.54
CA ILE A 63 -7.55 18.31 4.25
C ILE A 63 -6.73 18.13 5.53
N ASP A 64 -7.39 18.26 6.66
CA ASP A 64 -6.78 18.04 7.96
C ASP A 64 -7.02 16.60 8.39
N PHE A 65 -5.95 15.90 8.77
CA PHE A 65 -6.00 14.58 9.36
C PHE A 65 -5.50 14.67 10.80
N ARG A 66 -6.26 14.14 11.75
CA ARG A 66 -5.84 14.01 13.15
C ARG A 66 -5.94 12.55 13.56
N PHE A 67 -4.82 12.00 13.97
CA PHE A 67 -4.67 10.64 14.44
C PHE A 67 -4.67 10.66 15.97
N ASN A 68 -5.74 10.17 16.57
CA ASN A 68 -5.85 10.00 18.01
C ASN A 68 -5.84 8.51 18.34
N LYS A 69 -5.79 8.18 19.63
CA LYS A 69 -5.86 6.78 20.06
C LYS A 69 -7.22 6.17 19.70
N GLY A 70 -7.24 5.28 18.70
CA GLY A 70 -8.41 4.51 18.27
C GLY A 70 -9.33 5.23 17.27
N GLU A 71 -9.04 6.47 16.89
CA GLU A 71 -9.85 7.24 15.96
C GLU A 71 -9.00 8.11 15.03
N VAL A 72 -9.54 8.36 13.84
CA VAL A 72 -8.98 9.29 12.85
C VAL A 72 -10.06 10.30 12.49
N ILE A 73 -9.76 11.57 12.72
CA ILE A 73 -10.65 12.70 12.41
C ILE A 73 -10.15 13.35 11.13
N ILE A 74 -11.03 13.49 10.15
CA ILE A 74 -10.69 14.13 8.88
C ILE A 74 -11.61 15.32 8.67
N THR A 75 -11.04 16.51 8.49
CA THR A 75 -11.79 17.74 8.26
C THR A 75 -11.45 18.32 6.89
N ARG A 76 -12.48 18.72 6.14
CA ARG A 76 -12.32 19.39 4.84
C ARG A 76 -13.48 20.36 4.64
N LEU A 77 -13.17 21.61 4.29
CA LEU A 77 -14.19 22.66 4.06
C LEU A 77 -15.18 22.83 5.23
N GLY A 78 -14.74 22.59 6.47
CA GLY A 78 -15.60 22.65 7.66
C GLY A 78 -16.48 21.43 7.90
N GLU A 79 -16.54 20.48 6.96
CA GLU A 79 -17.16 19.17 7.17
C GLU A 79 -16.15 18.22 7.84
N THR A 80 -16.62 17.41 8.80
CA THR A 80 -15.77 16.48 9.55
C THR A 80 -16.31 15.06 9.46
N GLN A 81 -15.43 14.13 9.15
CA GLN A 81 -15.68 12.70 9.23
C GLN A 81 -14.85 12.11 10.38
N LEU A 82 -15.52 11.38 11.26
CA LEU A 82 -14.89 10.55 12.28
C LEU A 82 -14.81 9.11 11.76
N PHE A 83 -13.64 8.51 11.87
CA PHE A 83 -13.41 7.08 11.67
C PHE A 83 -12.88 6.48 12.97
N SER A 84 -13.27 5.25 13.30
CA SER A 84 -12.39 4.39 14.08
C SER A 84 -11.11 4.10 13.29
N THR A 85 -10.00 3.80 13.98
CA THR A 85 -8.76 3.42 13.29
C THR A 85 -8.97 2.25 12.33
N SER A 86 -9.73 1.22 12.72
CA SER A 86 -10.03 0.06 11.87
C SER A 86 -10.80 0.44 10.59
N GLU A 87 -11.79 1.34 10.65
CA GLU A 87 -12.51 1.82 9.46
C GLU A 87 -11.59 2.61 8.52
N PHE A 88 -10.71 3.45 9.06
CA PHE A 88 -9.77 4.21 8.24
C PHE A 88 -8.72 3.29 7.59
N VAL A 89 -8.19 2.32 8.33
CA VAL A 89 -7.31 1.27 7.81
C VAL A 89 -8.02 0.46 6.71
N ARG A 90 -9.32 0.18 6.87
CA ARG A 90 -10.13 -0.53 5.86
C ARG A 90 -10.30 0.28 4.58
N LEU A 91 -10.50 1.59 4.69
CA LEU A 91 -10.55 2.50 3.55
C LEU A 91 -9.20 2.52 2.80
N LEU A 92 -8.09 2.67 3.53
CA LEU A 92 -6.75 2.67 2.94
C LEU A 92 -6.39 1.33 2.31
N GLY A 93 -6.77 0.21 2.94
CA GLY A 93 -6.58 -1.13 2.38
C GLY A 93 -7.35 -1.35 1.07
N LEU A 94 -8.57 -0.81 0.94
CA LEU A 94 -9.29 -0.81 -0.33
C LEU A 94 -8.58 0.01 -1.41
N ILE A 95 -8.07 1.20 -1.04
CA ILE A 95 -7.28 2.04 -1.96
C ILE A 95 -6.00 1.32 -2.39
N ASP A 96 -5.30 0.64 -1.48
CA ASP A 96 -4.12 -0.17 -1.79
C ASP A 96 -4.44 -1.22 -2.85
N LYS A 97 -5.43 -2.06 -2.58
CA LYS A 97 -5.82 -3.16 -3.48
C LYS A 97 -6.17 -2.68 -4.89
N ILE A 98 -6.79 -1.50 -5.02
CA ILE A 98 -7.30 -1.02 -6.31
C ILE A 98 -6.32 -0.09 -7.04
N TYR A 99 -5.61 0.79 -6.34
CA TYR A 99 -4.96 1.94 -6.96
C TYR A 99 -3.46 2.03 -6.74
N THR A 100 -2.87 1.39 -5.72
CA THR A 100 -1.41 1.45 -5.57
C THR A 100 -0.73 0.74 -6.72
N GLU A 101 0.42 1.27 -7.13
CA GLU A 101 1.17 0.72 -8.24
C GLU A 101 1.58 -0.73 -7.96
N ILE A 102 1.56 -1.56 -9.02
CA ILE A 102 2.12 -2.90 -9.00
C ILE A 102 3.27 -2.90 -10.00
N LEU A 103 4.50 -2.80 -9.50
CA LEU A 103 5.70 -2.75 -10.31
C LEU A 103 5.84 -4.05 -11.12
N PRO A 104 6.13 -3.99 -12.44
CA PRO A 104 6.29 -5.18 -13.28
C PRO A 104 7.33 -6.18 -12.75
N LEU A 105 7.14 -7.46 -13.03
CA LEU A 105 8.16 -8.48 -12.77
C LEU A 105 9.43 -8.14 -13.54
N GLY A 106 10.58 -8.40 -12.92
CA GLY A 106 11.89 -8.03 -13.48
C GLY A 106 12.30 -6.58 -13.20
N SER A 107 11.48 -5.79 -12.50
CA SER A 107 11.92 -4.46 -12.04
C SER A 107 13.07 -4.58 -11.03
N VAL A 108 14.02 -3.65 -11.10
CA VAL A 108 15.10 -3.51 -10.12
C VAL A 108 14.85 -2.27 -9.27
N ILE A 109 14.81 -2.47 -7.96
CA ILE A 109 14.52 -1.43 -6.99
C ILE A 109 15.70 -1.26 -6.03
N GLN A 110 15.82 -0.05 -5.49
CA GLN A 110 16.66 0.24 -4.34
C GLN A 110 15.82 0.13 -3.07
N ILE A 111 16.31 -0.60 -2.09
CA ILE A 111 15.69 -0.74 -0.78
C ILE A 111 16.22 0.33 0.16
N ASN A 112 15.34 0.90 0.98
CA ASN A 112 15.74 1.72 2.11
C ASN A 112 16.43 0.82 3.15
N ARG A 113 17.75 1.01 3.32
CA ARG A 113 18.57 0.21 4.25
C ARG A 113 18.06 0.26 5.69
N GLU A 114 17.48 1.39 6.11
CA GLU A 114 16.94 1.57 7.47
C GLU A 114 15.72 0.70 7.75
N LYS A 115 15.06 0.19 6.69
CA LYS A 115 13.90 -0.69 6.78
C LYS A 115 14.27 -2.17 6.82
N LEU A 116 15.56 -2.52 6.64
CA LEU A 116 16.02 -3.91 6.68
C LEU A 116 16.45 -4.31 8.10
N PRO A 117 16.21 -5.57 8.51
CA PRO A 117 16.79 -6.12 9.74
C PRO A 117 18.31 -6.03 9.71
N LYS A 118 18.94 -5.72 10.85
CA LYS A 118 20.41 -5.60 10.95
C LYS A 118 21.13 -6.87 10.50
N ASP A 119 20.59 -8.03 10.85
CA ASP A 119 21.14 -9.34 10.50
C ASP A 119 21.15 -9.57 8.97
N ALA A 120 20.19 -8.98 8.25
CA ALA A 120 20.15 -9.05 6.78
C ALA A 120 21.23 -8.16 6.12
N LEU A 121 21.90 -7.30 6.89
CA LEU A 121 22.91 -6.35 6.42
C LEU A 121 24.35 -6.82 6.65
N GLU A 122 24.58 -7.93 7.36
CA GLU A 122 25.91 -8.40 7.77
C GLU A 122 26.86 -8.63 6.58
N ASP A 123 26.34 -9.16 5.47
CA ASP A 123 27.10 -9.42 4.25
C ASP A 123 27.25 -8.19 3.33
N PHE A 124 26.64 -7.06 3.68
CA PHE A 124 26.65 -5.85 2.87
C PHE A 124 27.68 -4.86 3.39
N ILE A 125 28.58 -4.44 2.50
CA ILE A 125 29.51 -3.34 2.77
C ILE A 125 28.69 -2.12 3.22
N GLU A 126 29.10 -1.55 4.35
CA GLU A 126 28.50 -0.36 4.93
C GLU A 126 28.48 0.76 3.87
N GLU A 127 27.39 1.53 3.80
CA GLU A 127 27.14 2.60 2.81
C GLU A 127 26.77 2.16 1.38
N MET A 128 26.94 0.89 0.97
CA MET A 128 26.50 0.49 -0.37
C MET A 128 24.98 0.38 -0.47
N PRO A 129 24.37 0.91 -1.56
CA PRO A 129 22.94 0.78 -1.80
C PRO A 129 22.57 -0.68 -2.07
N ILE A 130 21.42 -1.09 -1.53
CA ILE A 130 20.94 -2.46 -1.64
C ILE A 130 19.90 -2.52 -2.74
N TYR A 131 20.15 -3.37 -3.72
CA TYR A 131 19.29 -3.55 -4.88
C TYR A 131 18.62 -4.91 -4.87
N VAL A 132 17.37 -4.94 -5.32
CA VAL A 132 16.58 -6.17 -5.40
C VAL A 132 15.88 -6.25 -6.75
N LEU A 133 15.95 -7.43 -7.36
CA LEU A 133 15.19 -7.80 -8.56
C LEU A 133 13.84 -8.40 -8.13
N ILE A 134 12.74 -7.80 -8.55
CA ILE A 134 11.38 -8.26 -8.24
C ILE A 134 11.05 -9.50 -9.08
N THR A 135 10.69 -10.59 -8.40
CA THR A 135 10.31 -11.88 -9.01
C THR A 135 8.91 -12.37 -8.63
N GLY A 136 8.23 -11.69 -7.70
CA GLY A 136 6.83 -11.94 -7.37
C GLY A 136 6.09 -10.65 -7.04
N GLN A 137 4.78 -10.64 -7.29
CA GLN A 137 3.87 -9.52 -7.05
C GLN A 137 2.66 -10.02 -6.27
N ARG A 138 2.25 -9.30 -5.22
CA ARG A 138 1.02 -9.56 -4.45
C ARG A 138 0.85 -11.04 -4.09
N VAL A 139 1.90 -11.63 -3.54
CA VAL A 139 1.99 -13.08 -3.25
C VAL A 139 1.12 -13.40 -2.03
N SER A 140 0.03 -14.14 -2.24
CA SER A 140 -0.88 -14.55 -1.16
C SER A 140 -0.22 -15.60 -0.25
N ILE A 141 -0.26 -15.35 1.05
CA ILE A 141 0.23 -16.26 2.09
C ILE A 141 -0.97 -16.84 2.83
N GLU A 142 -1.18 -18.14 2.67
CA GLU A 142 -2.24 -18.91 3.35
C GLU A 142 -3.67 -18.34 3.21
N ASN A 143 -3.92 -17.48 2.20
CA ASN A 143 -5.15 -16.68 2.11
C ASN A 143 -5.47 -15.86 3.38
N LYS A 144 -4.44 -15.37 4.08
CA LYS A 144 -4.59 -14.45 5.23
C LYS A 144 -4.23 -13.02 4.87
N PHE A 145 -3.12 -12.85 4.18
CA PHE A 145 -2.60 -11.58 3.69
C PHE A 145 -1.79 -11.82 2.41
N TYR A 146 -1.37 -10.75 1.75
CA TYR A 146 -0.39 -10.83 0.67
C TYR A 146 0.88 -10.04 0.98
N LEU A 147 1.98 -10.46 0.36
CA LEU A 147 3.24 -9.74 0.32
C LEU A 147 3.27 -8.85 -0.93
N ASP A 148 3.64 -7.58 -0.80
CA ASP A 148 3.63 -6.64 -1.95
C ASP A 148 4.52 -7.16 -3.09
N TYR A 149 5.77 -7.51 -2.74
CA TYR A 149 6.72 -8.11 -3.66
C TYR A 149 7.57 -9.18 -2.99
N THR A 150 8.10 -10.06 -3.83
CA THR A 150 9.20 -10.95 -3.47
C THR A 150 10.33 -10.83 -4.47
N GLY A 151 11.59 -11.03 -4.06
CA GLY A 151 12.72 -10.88 -4.96
C GLY A 151 14.04 -11.46 -4.46
N TYR A 152 15.09 -11.18 -5.22
CA TYR A 152 16.47 -11.57 -4.90
C TYR A 152 17.41 -10.38 -5.00
N PHE A 153 18.44 -10.35 -4.16
CA PHE A 153 19.45 -9.31 -4.23
C PHE A 153 20.10 -9.25 -5.62
N TRP A 154 20.18 -8.05 -6.18
CA TRP A 154 20.87 -7.78 -7.44
C TRP A 154 22.33 -7.39 -7.16
N PRO A 155 23.32 -7.86 -7.95
CA PRO A 155 23.21 -8.73 -9.13
C PRO A 155 23.32 -10.24 -8.82
N LYS A 156 23.30 -10.64 -7.53
CA LYS A 156 23.51 -12.03 -7.11
C LYS A 156 22.43 -12.99 -7.67
N GLY A 157 21.19 -12.53 -7.78
CA GLY A 157 20.08 -13.34 -8.28
C GLY A 157 19.74 -14.52 -7.36
N LEU A 158 19.27 -15.62 -7.94
CA LEU A 158 18.92 -16.84 -7.21
C LEU A 158 20.19 -17.57 -6.74
N ILE A 159 20.33 -17.73 -5.42
CA ILE A 159 21.37 -18.56 -4.80
C ILE A 159 20.70 -19.83 -4.25
N PRO A 160 21.25 -21.04 -4.49
CA PRO A 160 20.70 -22.27 -3.93
C PRO A 160 20.53 -22.21 -2.41
N ASN A 161 19.38 -22.68 -1.92
CA ASN A 161 18.99 -22.68 -0.50
C ASN A 161 18.84 -21.30 0.15
N GLN A 162 18.81 -20.22 -0.63
CA GLN A 162 18.46 -18.89 -0.12
C GLN A 162 16.95 -18.67 -0.21
N GLU A 163 16.34 -18.20 0.88
CA GLU A 163 14.94 -17.78 0.87
C GLU A 163 14.74 -16.52 0.02
N THR A 164 13.58 -16.44 -0.63
CA THR A 164 13.19 -15.25 -1.37
C THR A 164 12.98 -14.08 -0.41
N LEU A 165 13.49 -12.91 -0.75
CA LEU A 165 13.27 -11.70 0.04
C LEU A 165 11.81 -11.27 -0.05
N VAL A 166 11.27 -10.86 1.08
CA VAL A 166 9.95 -10.22 1.19
C VAL A 166 10.15 -8.71 1.21
N ILE A 167 9.36 -7.99 0.42
CA ILE A 167 9.53 -6.55 0.22
C ILE A 167 8.15 -5.90 0.28
N SER A 168 7.94 -5.02 1.26
CA SER A 168 6.77 -4.15 1.35
C SER A 168 6.99 -2.88 0.52
N ASP A 169 5.93 -2.23 0.03
CA ASP A 169 6.05 -1.00 -0.79
C ASP A 169 6.81 0.12 -0.05
N ASP A 170 6.65 0.23 1.26
CA ASP A 170 7.31 1.25 2.09
C ASP A 170 8.83 1.02 2.28
N MET A 171 9.33 -0.16 1.89
CA MET A 171 10.76 -0.45 1.85
C MET A 171 11.44 0.06 0.59
N ILE A 172 10.66 0.43 -0.45
CA ILE A 172 11.20 0.84 -1.75
C ILE A 172 11.63 2.30 -1.69
N ALA A 173 12.94 2.55 -1.72
CA ALA A 173 13.49 3.90 -1.78
C ALA A 173 13.35 4.51 -3.19
N SER A 174 13.65 3.74 -4.23
CA SER A 174 13.51 4.17 -5.62
C SER A 174 13.43 2.99 -6.58
N VAL A 175 12.73 3.19 -7.70
CA VAL A 175 12.72 2.22 -8.81
C VAL A 175 13.82 2.59 -9.80
N LEU A 176 14.82 1.73 -9.96
CA LEU A 176 15.99 1.97 -10.81
C LEU A 176 15.76 1.50 -12.24
N PHE A 177 15.07 0.37 -12.37
CA PHE A 177 14.70 -0.21 -13.64
C PHE A 177 13.29 -0.78 -13.52
N ARG A 178 12.47 -0.52 -14.53
CA ARG A 178 11.13 -1.10 -14.63
C ARG A 178 11.22 -2.30 -15.55
N GLY A 179 10.60 -3.41 -15.12
CA GLY A 179 10.47 -4.62 -15.92
C GLY A 179 9.65 -4.39 -17.19
N LEU A 180 9.20 -5.46 -17.85
CA LEU A 180 8.47 -5.31 -19.10
C LEU A 180 7.14 -4.55 -18.89
N GLU A 181 7.11 -3.30 -19.33
CA GLU A 181 5.94 -2.42 -19.27
C GLU A 181 5.09 -2.46 -20.55
N LYS A 182 3.84 -2.01 -20.44
CA LYS A 182 2.95 -1.65 -21.56
C LYS A 182 2.72 -2.79 -22.56
N ASN A 183 2.19 -3.89 -22.06
CA ASN A 183 1.61 -4.94 -22.90
C ASN A 183 0.31 -5.46 -22.29
N ASP A 184 -0.60 -5.90 -23.15
CA ASP A 184 -1.93 -6.37 -22.76
C ASP A 184 -1.90 -7.49 -21.72
N ILE A 185 -0.86 -8.34 -21.74
CA ILE A 185 -0.71 -9.46 -20.79
C ILE A 185 -0.44 -8.92 -19.38
N GLN A 186 0.50 -7.99 -19.24
CA GLN A 186 0.84 -7.38 -17.95
C GLN A 186 -0.34 -6.60 -17.38
N GLU A 187 -1.05 -5.83 -18.22
CA GLU A 187 -2.22 -5.07 -17.79
C GLU A 187 -3.34 -6.01 -17.30
N GLN A 188 -3.67 -7.04 -18.09
CA GLN A 188 -4.66 -8.05 -17.68
C GLN A 188 -4.23 -8.81 -16.43
N HIS A 189 -2.95 -9.13 -16.28
CA HIS A 189 -2.42 -9.80 -15.11
C HIS A 189 -2.62 -8.95 -13.85
N VAL A 190 -2.21 -7.67 -13.88
CA VAL A 190 -2.40 -6.73 -12.76
C VAL A 190 -3.88 -6.59 -12.39
N LEU A 191 -4.76 -6.43 -13.38
CA LEU A 191 -6.21 -6.38 -13.15
C LEU A 191 -6.75 -7.65 -12.50
N ASN A 192 -6.27 -8.83 -12.92
CA ASN A 192 -6.65 -10.11 -12.33
C ASN A 192 -6.15 -10.26 -10.89
N LEU A 193 -4.93 -9.80 -10.58
CA LEU A 193 -4.42 -9.76 -9.21
C LEU A 193 -5.35 -8.94 -8.32
N ARG A 194 -5.67 -7.70 -8.71
CA ARG A 194 -6.58 -6.83 -7.94
C ARG A 194 -7.93 -7.49 -7.67
N ARG A 195 -8.51 -8.13 -8.70
CA ARG A 195 -9.77 -8.88 -8.56
C ARG A 195 -9.68 -10.01 -7.54
N GLN A 196 -8.59 -10.77 -7.56
CA GLN A 196 -8.38 -11.86 -6.62
C GLN A 196 -8.25 -11.36 -5.19
N LEU A 197 -7.48 -10.28 -4.98
CA LEU A 197 -7.31 -9.65 -3.66
C LEU A 197 -8.64 -9.17 -3.10
N LEU A 198 -9.44 -8.48 -3.91
CA LEU A 198 -10.76 -7.98 -3.52
C LEU A 198 -11.76 -9.11 -3.24
N ALA A 199 -11.81 -10.13 -4.11
CA ALA A 199 -12.76 -11.24 -3.97
C ALA A 199 -12.48 -12.11 -2.75
N LYS A 200 -11.21 -12.24 -2.36
CA LYS A 200 -10.78 -12.96 -1.16
C LYS A 200 -10.67 -12.06 0.08
N ASP A 201 -10.87 -10.77 -0.10
CA ASP A 201 -10.66 -9.74 0.90
C ASP A 201 -9.30 -9.81 1.61
N LEU A 202 -8.24 -10.02 0.82
CA LEU A 202 -6.87 -10.11 1.32
C LEU A 202 -6.25 -8.72 1.36
N ASP A 203 -5.82 -8.29 2.55
CA ASP A 203 -5.02 -7.08 2.73
C ASP A 203 -3.52 -7.38 2.60
N SER A 204 -2.71 -6.34 2.33
CA SER A 204 -1.25 -6.47 2.39
C SER A 204 -0.83 -6.84 3.81
N TYR A 205 0.35 -7.45 3.95
CA TYR A 205 0.91 -7.77 5.26
C TYR A 205 0.92 -6.55 6.20
N THR A 206 1.26 -5.36 5.67
CA THR A 206 1.23 -4.09 6.41
C THR A 206 -0.16 -3.76 6.93
N PHE A 207 -1.19 -3.78 6.07
CA PHE A 207 -2.56 -3.46 6.47
C PHE A 207 -3.18 -4.54 7.36
N HIS A 208 -2.83 -5.81 7.14
CA HIS A 208 -3.22 -6.92 8.00
C HIS A 208 -2.75 -6.71 9.44
N ASN A 209 -1.49 -6.33 9.63
CA ASN A 209 -0.94 -6.04 10.96
C ASN A 209 -1.67 -4.86 11.63
N TYR A 210 -1.92 -3.78 10.88
CA TYR A 210 -2.69 -2.65 11.42
C TYR A 210 -4.11 -3.02 11.84
N GLN A 211 -4.80 -3.89 11.09
CA GLN A 211 -6.13 -4.38 11.50
C GLN A 211 -6.07 -5.22 12.78
N MET A 212 -5.04 -6.06 12.91
CA MET A 212 -4.84 -6.89 14.10
C MET A 212 -4.52 -6.06 15.35
N GLU A 213 -3.78 -4.97 15.20
CA GLU A 213 -3.48 -4.02 16.28
C GLU A 213 -4.69 -3.17 16.65
N ALA A 214 -5.47 -2.70 15.67
CA ALA A 214 -6.67 -1.88 15.91
C ALA A 214 -7.84 -2.66 16.55
N SER A 215 -7.78 -4.00 16.54
CA SER A 215 -8.81 -4.87 17.13
C SER A 215 -8.54 -5.23 18.60
N GLN A 216 -7.44 -4.75 19.19
CA GLN A 216 -7.04 -4.98 20.59
C GLN A 216 -7.39 -3.78 21.48
#